data_AF-A0A8J4TCZ6-F1
#
_entry.id   AF-A0A8J4TCZ6-F1
#
_cell.length_a   1.000
_cell.length_b   1.000
_cell.length_c   1.000
_cell.angle_alpha   90.00
_cell.angle_beta   90.00
_cell.angle_gamma   90.00
#
_symmetry.space_group_name_H-M   'P 1'
#
loop_
_entity.id
_entity.type
_entity.pdbx_description
1 polymer ?
#
loop_
_entity_poly.entity_id
_entity_poly.type
_entity_poly.pdbx_seq_one_letter_code
_entity_poly.pdbx_strand_id
1 'polypeptide(L)'
;MFITSFQRAGYPLPPGLNDLFPVMDQLSSEELCWEYLGKQRMWEENIHHVFGHALRMILCNMNNYNNIPKFHLYSCHDSTLMLLLYALGCFDGCWPPFAADLILELYIDEEASSTHDGDMTHSGPQNSDVHNHYLTPALDALWIRVLYLGKTIPLGCLWEIPYSNGDRYNAGFVPLHFLYDRWRPSAPALEEVQVA
;
A
#
# COMPACT_ATOMS: atom_id res chain seq x y z
N MET A 1 19.23 10.78 7.28
CA MET A 1 18.67 12.01 7.90
C MET A 1 19.70 13.10 8.29
N PHE A 2 20.78 12.79 9.02
CA PHE A 2 21.69 13.84 9.54
C PHE A 2 22.47 14.61 8.45
N ILE A 3 22.85 13.90 7.39
CA ILE A 3 23.67 14.41 6.29
C ILE A 3 22.86 15.27 5.32
N THR A 4 21.66 14.82 4.98
CA THR A 4 20.71 15.57 4.15
C THR A 4 20.28 16.88 4.82
N SER A 5 20.29 16.94 6.15
CA SER A 5 20.08 18.18 6.92
C SER A 5 21.19 19.21 6.69
N PHE A 6 22.47 18.81 6.74
CA PHE A 6 23.61 19.71 6.48
C PHE A 6 23.56 20.31 5.08
N GLN A 7 23.29 19.49 4.06
CA GLN A 7 23.14 19.94 2.69
C GLN A 7 22.02 20.97 2.54
N ARG A 8 20.84 20.69 3.11
CA ARG A 8 19.67 21.57 3.01
C ARG A 8 19.84 22.88 3.79
N ALA A 9 20.58 22.85 4.89
CA ALA A 9 20.89 24.02 5.69
C ALA A 9 22.05 24.87 5.12
N GLY A 10 22.69 24.44 4.03
CA GLY A 10 23.78 25.18 3.38
C GLY A 10 25.10 25.15 4.15
N TYR A 11 25.30 24.17 5.03
CA TYR A 11 26.56 24.02 5.76
C TYR A 11 27.64 23.35 4.90
N PRO A 12 28.91 23.74 5.06
CA PRO A 12 30.01 23.10 4.33
C PRO A 12 30.15 21.65 4.78
N LEU A 13 30.30 20.76 3.80
CA LEU A 13 30.57 19.34 4.05
C LEU A 13 32.08 19.09 4.10
N PRO A 14 32.54 18.15 4.93
CA PRO A 14 33.89 17.62 4.84
C PRO A 14 34.24 17.18 3.39
N PRO A 15 35.48 17.40 2.92
CA PRO A 15 35.90 16.97 1.60
C PRO A 15 35.69 15.47 1.37
N GLY A 16 35.18 15.09 0.19
CA GLY A 16 34.92 13.69 -0.19
C GLY A 16 33.67 13.06 0.43
N LEU A 17 33.00 13.72 1.36
CA LEU A 17 31.81 13.18 2.00
C LEU A 17 30.61 13.04 1.03
N ASN A 18 30.49 13.95 0.05
CA ASN A 18 29.43 13.90 -0.97
C ASN A 18 29.45 12.61 -1.79
N ASP A 19 30.64 12.07 -2.07
CA ASP A 19 30.81 10.88 -2.90
C ASP A 19 30.28 9.61 -2.19
N LEU A 20 30.15 9.67 -0.85
CA LEU A 20 29.66 8.57 -0.04
C LEU A 20 28.13 8.56 0.09
N PHE A 21 27.42 9.64 -0.26
CA PHE A 21 25.99 9.77 0.01
C PHE A 21 25.13 8.65 -0.57
N PRO A 22 25.31 8.22 -1.84
CA PRO A 22 24.51 7.13 -2.38
C PRO A 22 24.67 5.84 -1.55
N VAL A 23 25.90 5.53 -1.13
CA VAL A 23 26.20 4.34 -0.33
C VAL A 23 25.68 4.49 1.10
N MET A 24 25.82 5.67 1.69
CA MET A 24 25.33 5.93 3.04
C MET A 24 23.81 5.86 3.13
N ASP A 25 23.10 6.44 2.16
CA ASP A 25 21.63 6.39 2.13
C ASP A 25 21.14 4.94 1.97
N GLN A 26 21.78 4.16 1.08
CA GLN A 26 21.45 2.76 0.89
C GLN A 26 21.71 1.94 2.16
N LEU A 27 22.92 2.03 2.74
CA LEU A 27 23.27 1.26 3.94
C LEU A 27 22.42 1.65 5.15
N SER A 28 22.09 2.94 5.31
CA SER A 28 21.22 3.40 6.41
C SER A 28 19.80 2.85 6.24
N SER A 29 19.31 2.81 5.00
CA SER A 29 17.97 2.28 4.72
C SER A 29 17.91 0.78 4.94
N GLU A 30 18.94 0.07 4.49
CA GLU A 30 19.06 -1.38 4.66
C GLU A 30 19.16 -1.74 6.14
N GLU A 31 20.01 -1.05 6.90
CA GLU A 31 20.18 -1.26 8.34
C GLU A 31 18.85 -1.13 9.09
N LEU A 32 18.08 -0.08 8.81
CA LEU A 32 16.77 0.10 9.43
C LEU A 32 15.79 -1.04 9.08
N CYS A 33 15.83 -1.55 7.85
CA CYS A 33 15.06 -2.74 7.47
C CYS A 33 15.53 -3.99 8.24
N TRP A 34 16.83 -4.19 8.44
CA TRP A 34 17.35 -5.28 9.28
C TRP A 34 16.93 -5.14 10.75
N GLU A 35 16.86 -3.93 11.29
CA GLU A 35 16.40 -3.68 12.66
C GLU A 35 14.92 -4.01 12.85
N TYR A 36 14.05 -3.52 11.95
CA TYR A 36 12.61 -3.75 12.05
C TYR A 36 12.21 -5.17 11.65
N LEU A 37 12.71 -5.64 10.50
CA LEU A 37 12.24 -6.87 9.87
C LEU A 37 13.16 -8.05 10.16
N GLY A 38 14.26 -7.88 10.90
CA GLY A 38 15.20 -8.93 11.23
C GLY A 38 15.94 -9.45 9.99
N LYS A 39 16.11 -10.78 9.88
CA LYS A 39 16.86 -11.37 8.77
C LYS A 39 16.12 -11.21 7.44
N GLN A 40 16.81 -10.81 6.36
CA GLN A 40 16.21 -10.56 5.04
C GLN A 40 15.25 -11.64 4.54
N ARG A 41 15.60 -12.92 4.71
CA ARG A 41 14.74 -14.05 4.32
C ARG A 41 13.39 -14.12 5.05
N MET A 42 13.21 -13.35 6.12
CA MET A 42 12.00 -13.29 6.93
C MET A 42 11.27 -11.95 6.76
N TRP A 43 11.75 -11.04 5.92
CA TRP A 43 11.15 -9.71 5.78
C TRP A 43 9.70 -9.77 5.29
N GLU A 44 9.38 -10.64 4.33
CA GLU A 44 8.01 -10.88 3.85
C GLU A 44 7.05 -11.35 4.94
N GLU A 45 7.53 -12.12 5.92
CA GLU A 45 6.71 -12.56 7.05
C GLU A 45 6.63 -11.46 8.12
N ASN A 46 7.78 -10.91 8.48
CA ASN A 46 7.92 -9.95 9.57
C ASN A 46 7.26 -8.60 9.29
N ILE A 47 7.11 -8.20 8.02
CA ILE A 47 6.41 -6.97 7.68
C ILE A 47 4.98 -6.97 8.22
N HIS A 48 4.30 -8.12 8.22
CA HIS A 48 2.95 -8.25 8.74
C HIS A 48 2.90 -8.24 10.27
N HIS A 49 3.95 -8.70 10.94
CA HIS A 49 4.07 -8.62 12.40
C HIS A 49 4.40 -7.21 12.89
N VAL A 50 5.29 -6.52 12.19
CA VAL A 50 5.82 -5.20 12.57
C VAL A 50 4.88 -4.08 12.13
N PHE A 51 4.30 -4.21 10.93
CA PHE A 51 3.57 -3.14 10.26
C PHE A 51 2.11 -3.49 9.96
N GLY A 52 1.64 -4.68 10.37
CA GLY A 52 0.32 -5.18 10.02
C GLY A 52 -0.84 -4.30 10.48
N HIS A 53 -0.73 -3.61 11.62
CA HIS A 53 -1.78 -2.69 12.06
C HIS A 53 -1.98 -1.51 11.09
N ALA A 54 -0.90 -0.96 10.53
CA ALA A 54 -0.98 0.13 9.55
C ALA A 54 -1.58 -0.37 8.22
N LEU A 55 -1.13 -1.53 7.73
CA LEU A 55 -1.70 -2.17 6.55
C LEU A 55 -3.19 -2.44 6.72
N ARG A 56 -3.58 -2.99 7.88
CA ARG A 56 -4.97 -3.26 8.24
C ARG A 56 -5.80 -1.98 8.27
N MET A 57 -5.30 -0.91 8.88
CA MET A 57 -6.00 0.38 8.92
C MET A 57 -6.27 0.91 7.50
N ILE A 58 -5.29 0.82 6.60
CA ILE A 58 -5.45 1.24 5.20
C ILE A 58 -6.53 0.39 4.51
N LEU A 59 -6.48 -0.93 4.65
CA LEU A 59 -7.48 -1.83 4.07
C LEU A 59 -8.89 -1.57 4.62
N CYS A 60 -9.04 -1.40 5.93
CA CYS A 60 -10.32 -1.06 6.54
C CYS A 60 -10.88 0.26 6.01
N ASN A 61 -10.04 1.28 5.83
CA ASN A 61 -10.47 2.55 5.25
C ASN A 61 -10.93 2.36 3.79
N MET A 62 -10.15 1.65 2.99
CA MET A 62 -10.52 1.39 1.59
C MET A 62 -11.80 0.57 1.48
N ASN A 63 -12.05 -0.35 2.40
CA ASN A 63 -13.30 -1.10 2.44
C ASN A 63 -14.49 -0.24 2.83
N ASN A 64 -14.31 0.63 3.82
CA ASN A 64 -15.38 1.43 4.41
C ASN A 64 -15.48 2.82 3.76
N TYR A 65 -15.02 2.94 2.51
CA TYR A 65 -14.90 4.21 1.77
C TYR A 65 -16.22 5.01 1.63
N ASN A 66 -17.36 4.36 1.83
CA ASN A 66 -18.68 5.00 1.85
C ASN A 66 -19.04 5.62 3.20
N ASN A 67 -18.48 5.12 4.30
CA ASN A 67 -18.84 5.50 5.67
C ASN A 67 -17.79 6.39 6.35
N ILE A 68 -16.68 6.68 5.68
CA ILE A 68 -15.55 7.46 6.22
C ILE A 68 -15.26 8.71 5.37
N PRO A 69 -14.48 9.68 5.90
CA PRO A 69 -14.07 10.85 5.13
C PRO A 69 -13.36 10.49 3.80
N LYS A 70 -13.59 11.31 2.76
CA LYS A 70 -13.00 11.05 1.43
C LYS A 70 -11.48 11.27 1.35
N PHE A 71 -10.89 11.93 2.34
CA PHE A 71 -9.47 12.24 2.39
C PHE A 71 -8.91 11.94 3.78
N HIS A 72 -7.85 11.13 3.82
CA HIS A 72 -7.15 10.73 5.03
C HIS A 72 -5.70 11.19 4.91
N LEU A 73 -5.20 11.92 5.91
CA LEU A 73 -3.82 12.40 5.95
C LEU A 73 -3.11 11.82 7.17
N TYR A 74 -2.01 11.12 6.92
CA TYR A 74 -1.16 10.54 7.95
C TYR A 74 0.21 11.20 7.89
N SER A 75 0.57 11.92 8.96
CA SER A 75 1.94 12.43 9.14
C SER A 75 2.77 11.34 9.80
N CYS A 76 3.77 10.84 9.09
CA CYS A 76 4.57 9.69 9.51
C CYS A 76 6.07 9.97 9.41
N HIS A 77 6.88 8.98 9.78
CA HIS A 77 8.33 9.01 9.64
C HIS A 77 8.78 8.29 8.37
N ASP A 78 10.04 8.52 7.98
CA ASP A 78 10.72 7.79 6.90
C ASP A 78 10.64 6.27 7.09
N SER A 79 10.83 5.77 8.31
CA SER A 79 10.65 4.35 8.64
C SER A 79 9.28 3.80 8.23
N THR A 80 8.22 4.59 8.43
CA THR A 80 6.85 4.22 8.04
C THR A 80 6.71 4.13 6.52
N LEU A 81 7.25 5.11 5.80
CA LEU A 81 7.22 5.11 4.34
C LEU A 81 8.05 3.96 3.77
N MET A 82 9.23 3.67 4.33
CA MET A 82 10.06 2.53 3.91
C MET A 82 9.31 1.21 4.05
N LEU A 83 8.70 0.95 5.22
CA LEU A 83 7.94 -0.28 5.44
C LEU A 83 6.70 -0.36 4.55
N LEU A 84 6.03 0.75 4.28
CA LEU A 84 4.87 0.78 3.39
C LEU A 84 5.26 0.56 1.92
N LEU A 85 6.34 1.19 1.45
CA LEU A 85 6.92 0.94 0.13
C LEU A 85 7.37 -0.52 0.00
N TYR A 86 7.93 -1.09 1.07
CA TYR A 86 8.33 -2.49 1.11
C TYR A 86 7.11 -3.41 0.99
N ALA A 87 6.06 -3.15 1.77
CA ALA A 87 4.81 -3.90 1.71
C ALA A 87 4.10 -3.80 0.34
N LEU A 88 4.30 -2.70 -0.39
CA LEU A 88 3.84 -2.53 -1.77
C LEU A 88 4.75 -3.19 -2.82
N GLY A 89 5.93 -3.68 -2.43
CA GLY A 89 6.91 -4.28 -3.33
C GLY A 89 7.61 -3.26 -4.24
N CYS A 90 7.60 -1.98 -3.89
CA CYS A 90 8.18 -0.90 -4.69
C CYS A 90 9.31 -0.14 -3.98
N PHE A 91 9.76 -0.63 -2.83
CA PHE A 91 10.90 -0.05 -2.13
C PHE A 91 12.19 -0.27 -2.92
N ASP A 92 12.91 0.84 -3.18
CA ASP A 92 14.13 0.87 -3.98
C ASP A 92 15.41 0.77 -3.13
N GLY A 93 15.27 0.57 -1.82
CA GLY A 93 16.40 0.55 -0.89
C GLY A 93 16.97 1.92 -0.56
N CYS A 94 16.33 3.01 -1.00
CA CYS A 94 16.78 4.37 -0.75
C CYS A 94 15.96 5.05 0.36
N TRP A 95 16.63 5.92 1.12
CA TRP A 95 15.97 6.62 2.23
C TRP A 95 14.93 7.60 1.67
N PRO A 96 13.67 7.60 2.16
CA PRO A 96 12.66 8.53 1.70
C PRO A 96 13.11 9.99 1.90
N PRO A 97 13.07 10.85 0.87
CA PRO A 97 13.52 12.22 1.01
C PRO A 97 12.63 12.99 1.99
N PHE A 98 13.15 14.11 2.50
CA PHE A 98 12.33 14.98 3.36
C PHE A 98 11.10 15.49 2.61
N ALA A 99 9.95 15.45 3.30
CA ALA A 99 8.62 15.71 2.76
C ALA A 99 8.19 14.73 1.65
N ALA A 100 8.74 13.51 1.64
CA ALA A 100 8.23 12.44 0.81
C ALA A 100 6.76 12.15 1.13
N ASP A 101 5.99 11.91 0.09
CA ASP A 101 4.58 11.54 0.14
C ASP A 101 4.34 10.22 -0.59
N LEU A 102 3.40 9.44 -0.06
CA LEU A 102 2.81 8.28 -0.71
C LEU A 102 1.30 8.45 -0.70
N ILE A 103 0.70 8.42 -1.88
CA ILE A 103 -0.73 8.64 -2.08
C ILE A 103 -1.35 7.32 -2.57
N LEU A 104 -2.37 6.85 -1.87
CA LEU A 104 -3.17 5.71 -2.28
C LEU A 104 -4.56 6.23 -2.66
N GLU A 105 -4.92 6.11 -3.93
CA GLU A 105 -6.19 6.57 -4.47
C GLU A 105 -7.10 5.37 -4.73
N LEU A 106 -8.36 5.50 -4.31
CA LEU A 106 -9.39 4.48 -4.50
C LEU A 106 -10.42 4.98 -5.52
N TYR A 107 -10.76 4.13 -6.47
CA TYR A 107 -11.72 4.39 -7.53
C TYR A 107 -12.76 3.28 -7.58
N ILE A 108 -13.96 3.63 -8.02
CA ILE A 108 -15.06 2.68 -8.29
C ILE A 108 -15.53 2.90 -9.72
N ASP A 109 -15.82 1.82 -10.45
CA ASP A 109 -16.45 1.93 -11.76
C ASP A 109 -17.89 2.44 -11.62
N GLU A 110 -18.27 3.44 -12.43
CA GLU A 110 -19.61 4.07 -12.36
C GLU A 110 -20.74 3.06 -12.52
N GLU A 111 -20.57 2.06 -13.40
CA GLU A 111 -21.57 1.01 -13.61
C GLU A 111 -21.81 0.17 -12.35
N ALA A 112 -20.77 -0.10 -11.57
CA ALA A 112 -20.87 -0.84 -10.31
C ALA A 112 -21.38 -0.01 -9.12
N SER A 113 -21.26 1.33 -9.20
CA SER A 113 -21.82 2.22 -8.18
C SER A 113 -23.36 2.22 -8.17
N SER A 114 -23.97 1.94 -9.32
CA SER A 114 -25.44 1.99 -9.51
C SER A 114 -26.19 0.78 -8.94
N THR A 115 -25.50 -0.34 -8.70
CA THR A 115 -26.08 -1.60 -8.20
C THR A 115 -26.18 -1.67 -6.68
N HIS A 116 -25.55 -0.76 -5.94
CA HIS A 116 -25.53 -0.77 -4.48
C HIS A 116 -26.69 -0.02 -3.81
N ASP A 117 -27.46 0.77 -4.56
CA ASP A 117 -28.55 1.60 -4.03
C ASP A 117 -29.94 0.95 -4.14
N GLY A 118 -30.04 -0.28 -4.65
CA GLY A 118 -31.32 -0.95 -4.80
C GLY A 118 -31.22 -2.46 -4.86
N ASP A 119 -31.28 -3.12 -3.70
CA ASP A 119 -32.20 -4.24 -3.42
C ASP A 119 -31.92 -4.81 -2.02
N MET A 120 -32.77 -4.46 -1.05
CA MET A 120 -32.83 -5.09 0.27
C MET A 120 -34.23 -5.67 0.45
N THR A 121 -34.61 -6.65 -0.38
CA THR A 121 -35.78 -7.50 -0.10
C THR A 121 -35.61 -8.96 -0.57
N HIS A 122 -35.73 -9.89 0.39
CA HIS A 122 -36.11 -11.32 0.28
C HIS A 122 -35.07 -12.47 0.14
N SER A 123 -34.73 -13.06 1.30
CA SER A 123 -34.90 -14.47 1.76
C SER A 123 -34.55 -15.71 0.89
N GLY A 124 -33.70 -16.60 1.43
CA GLY A 124 -33.74 -18.07 1.24
C GLY A 124 -32.42 -18.81 1.58
N PRO A 125 -32.42 -19.95 2.32
CA PRO A 125 -31.19 -20.62 2.73
C PRO A 125 -30.79 -21.71 1.73
N GLN A 126 -29.51 -21.76 1.31
CA GLN A 126 -28.91 -22.95 0.71
C GLN A 126 -27.49 -23.20 1.21
N ASN A 127 -27.25 -24.48 1.52
CA ASN A 127 -26.03 -25.05 2.08
C ASN A 127 -25.16 -25.65 0.96
N SER A 128 -23.86 -25.73 1.27
CA SER A 128 -22.78 -26.55 0.68
C SER A 128 -22.37 -26.30 -0.77
N ASP A 129 -21.33 -25.47 -0.95
CA ASP A 129 -20.07 -25.89 -1.58
C ASP A 129 -18.92 -24.96 -1.15
N VAL A 130 -17.85 -25.55 -0.60
CA VAL A 130 -16.73 -24.85 0.05
C VAL A 130 -15.60 -24.65 -0.95
N HIS A 131 -15.75 -23.68 -1.85
CA HIS A 131 -14.63 -23.14 -2.64
C HIS A 131 -14.88 -21.67 -3.04
N ASN A 132 -14.08 -20.77 -2.46
CA ASN A 132 -13.69 -19.45 -2.98
C ASN A 132 -14.75 -18.58 -3.70
N HIS A 133 -15.71 -18.05 -2.95
CA HIS A 133 -16.55 -16.91 -3.39
C HIS A 133 -16.40 -15.68 -2.46
N TYR A 134 -15.17 -15.42 -1.99
CA TYR A 134 -14.88 -14.36 -1.01
C TYR A 134 -14.46 -13.01 -1.63
N LEU A 135 -14.49 -12.89 -2.96
CA LEU A 135 -14.55 -11.60 -3.64
C LEU A 135 -16.03 -11.22 -3.71
N THR A 136 -16.47 -10.29 -2.87
CA THR A 136 -17.75 -9.65 -3.16
C THR A 136 -17.60 -8.96 -4.53
N PRO A 137 -18.62 -8.97 -5.40
CA PRO A 137 -18.62 -8.23 -6.67
C PRO A 137 -18.22 -6.75 -6.52
N ALA A 138 -18.31 -6.23 -5.29
CA ALA A 138 -17.89 -4.90 -4.88
C ALA A 138 -16.36 -4.67 -4.88
N LEU A 139 -15.52 -5.67 -4.54
CA LEU A 139 -14.06 -5.50 -4.53
C LEU A 139 -13.45 -5.51 -5.94
N ASP A 140 -14.03 -6.29 -6.85
CA ASP A 140 -13.60 -6.34 -8.26
C ASP A 140 -14.00 -5.07 -9.02
N ALA A 141 -14.98 -4.33 -8.52
CA ALA A 141 -15.38 -3.02 -9.01
C ALA A 141 -14.48 -1.87 -8.50
N LEU A 142 -13.65 -2.14 -7.49
CA LEU A 142 -12.77 -1.16 -6.88
C LEU A 142 -11.36 -1.26 -7.47
N TRP A 143 -10.77 -0.08 -7.70
CA TRP A 143 -9.45 0.05 -8.29
C TRP A 143 -8.59 0.94 -7.42
N ILE A 144 -7.31 0.57 -7.30
CA ILE A 144 -6.30 1.36 -6.60
C ILE A 144 -5.28 1.91 -7.60
N ARG A 145 -4.86 3.16 -7.37
CA ARG A 145 -3.65 3.73 -7.96
C ARG A 145 -2.76 4.24 -6.83
N VAL A 146 -1.46 4.03 -6.94
CA VAL A 146 -0.49 4.48 -5.93
C VAL A 146 0.53 5.41 -6.56
N LEU A 147 0.82 6.52 -5.87
CA LEU A 147 1.84 7.48 -6.25
C LEU A 147 2.87 7.62 -5.15
N TYR A 148 4.15 7.67 -5.51
CA TYR A 148 5.25 8.02 -4.62
C TYR A 148 6.01 9.20 -5.21
N LEU A 149 6.20 10.27 -4.44
CA LEU A 149 6.86 11.50 -4.90
C LEU A 149 6.22 12.07 -6.18
N GLY A 150 4.89 12.04 -6.25
CA GLY A 150 4.11 12.48 -7.40
C GLY A 150 4.21 11.59 -8.65
N LYS A 151 4.88 10.43 -8.59
CA LYS A 151 4.99 9.49 -9.71
C LYS A 151 4.15 8.25 -9.47
N THR A 152 3.37 7.85 -10.47
CA THR A 152 2.62 6.59 -10.44
C THR A 152 3.55 5.40 -10.29
N ILE A 153 3.28 4.55 -9.31
CA ILE A 153 3.96 3.28 -9.11
C ILE A 153 3.33 2.25 -10.06
N PRO A 154 4.12 1.56 -10.90
CA PRO A 154 3.59 0.56 -11.83
C PRO A 154 3.30 -0.76 -11.11
N LEU A 155 2.36 -0.74 -10.16
CA LEU A 155 2.01 -1.88 -9.30
C LEU A 155 1.67 -3.13 -10.10
N GLY A 156 0.98 -2.95 -11.21
CA GLY A 156 0.69 -4.06 -12.09
C GLY A 156 1.96 -4.78 -12.59
N CYS A 157 2.97 -4.04 -13.06
CA CYS A 157 4.25 -4.63 -13.48
C CYS A 157 4.91 -5.35 -12.30
N LEU A 158 4.93 -4.68 -11.14
CA LEU A 158 5.61 -5.16 -9.94
C LEU A 158 4.95 -6.42 -9.36
N TRP A 159 3.64 -6.57 -9.54
CA TRP A 159 2.86 -7.67 -8.97
C TRP A 159 2.51 -8.74 -10.00
N GLU A 160 3.01 -8.61 -11.23
CA GLU A 160 2.79 -9.57 -12.33
C GLU A 160 1.30 -9.87 -12.59
N ILE A 161 0.46 -8.83 -12.51
CA ILE A 161 -1.00 -8.98 -12.61
C ILE A 161 -1.39 -9.36 -14.04
N PRO A 162 -2.29 -10.35 -14.25
CA PRO A 162 -2.81 -10.65 -15.57
C PRO A 162 -3.72 -9.53 -16.09
N TYR A 163 -3.43 -8.99 -17.28
CA TYR A 163 -4.18 -7.87 -17.87
C TYR A 163 -5.22 -8.33 -18.90
N SER A 164 -6.42 -7.79 -18.76
CA SER A 164 -7.44 -7.78 -19.80
C SER A 164 -7.58 -6.40 -20.49
N ASN A 165 -7.20 -5.30 -19.83
CA ASN A 165 -7.36 -3.93 -20.32
C ASN A 165 -6.05 -3.12 -20.23
N GLY A 166 -5.37 -2.94 -21.37
CA GLY A 166 -4.06 -2.28 -21.45
C GLY A 166 -4.05 -0.79 -21.12
N ASP A 167 -5.15 -0.07 -21.34
CA ASP A 167 -5.19 1.38 -21.12
C ASP A 167 -5.20 1.72 -19.62
N ARG A 168 -6.00 0.99 -18.83
CA ARG A 168 -6.04 1.12 -17.37
C ARG A 168 -4.70 0.74 -16.74
N TYR A 169 -4.08 -0.31 -17.27
CA TYR A 169 -2.75 -0.74 -16.83
C TYR A 169 -1.68 0.33 -17.05
N ASN A 170 -1.64 0.93 -18.25
CA ASN A 170 -0.70 2.00 -18.58
C ASN A 170 -0.90 3.24 -17.70
N ALA A 171 -2.09 3.46 -17.17
CA ALA A 171 -2.40 4.53 -16.23
C ALA A 171 -2.13 4.15 -14.75
N GLY A 172 -1.66 2.93 -14.47
CA GLY A 172 -1.26 2.45 -13.14
C GLY A 172 -2.40 1.99 -12.24
N PHE A 173 -3.58 1.72 -12.80
CA PHE A 173 -4.71 1.16 -12.04
C PHE A 173 -4.56 -0.34 -11.87
N VAL A 174 -4.87 -0.81 -10.66
CA VAL A 174 -4.89 -2.23 -10.28
C VAL A 174 -6.19 -2.53 -9.55
N PRO A 175 -6.87 -3.66 -9.78
CA PRO A 175 -8.02 -4.06 -8.97
C PRO A 175 -7.65 -4.15 -7.48
N LEU A 176 -8.50 -3.61 -6.61
CA LEU A 176 -8.22 -3.51 -5.17
C LEU A 176 -7.96 -4.88 -4.53
N HIS A 177 -8.58 -5.94 -5.03
CA HIS A 177 -8.40 -7.28 -4.49
C HIS A 177 -6.94 -7.76 -4.51
N PHE A 178 -6.11 -7.32 -5.47
CA PHE A 178 -4.69 -7.68 -5.48
C PHE A 178 -3.93 -7.11 -4.28
N LEU A 179 -4.33 -5.93 -3.79
CA LEU A 179 -3.79 -5.36 -2.57
C LEU A 179 -4.21 -6.20 -1.35
N TYR A 180 -5.47 -6.63 -1.30
CA TYR A 180 -5.98 -7.51 -0.25
C TYR A 180 -5.25 -8.85 -0.22
N ASP A 181 -5.05 -9.48 -1.38
CA ASP A 181 -4.37 -10.76 -1.48
C ASP A 181 -2.92 -10.65 -1.01
N ARG A 182 -2.22 -9.59 -1.42
CA ARG A 182 -0.84 -9.32 -1.00
C ARG A 182 -0.74 -9.02 0.49
N TRP A 183 -1.68 -8.27 1.05
CA TRP A 183 -1.69 -7.90 2.47
C TRP A 183 -2.56 -8.81 3.32
N ARG A 184 -2.92 -9.99 2.81
CA ARG A 184 -3.84 -10.94 3.46
C ARG A 184 -3.47 -11.28 4.90
N PRO A 185 -2.19 -11.49 5.28
CA PRO A 185 -1.84 -11.75 6.68
C PRO A 185 -2.19 -10.60 7.64
N SER A 186 -2.38 -9.39 7.11
CA SER A 186 -2.77 -8.18 7.85
C SER A 186 -4.20 -7.72 7.52
N ALA A 187 -4.94 -8.42 6.65
CA ALA A 187 -6.31 -8.05 6.31
C ALA A 187 -7.23 -8.23 7.54
N PRO A 188 -8.24 -7.35 7.72
CA PRO A 188 -9.21 -7.50 8.80
C PRO A 188 -9.98 -8.83 8.69
N ALA A 189 -10.41 -9.36 9.82
CA ALA A 189 -11.32 -10.52 9.80
C ALA A 189 -12.67 -10.09 9.21
N LEU A 190 -13.33 -10.99 8.47
CA LEU A 190 -14.62 -10.73 7.78
C LEU A 190 -15.70 -10.18 8.72
N GLU A 191 -15.67 -10.59 9.99
CA GLU A 191 -16.63 -10.17 11.03
C GLU A 191 -16.45 -8.71 11.45
N GLU A 192 -15.25 -8.15 11.32
CA GLU A 192 -14.94 -6.77 11.72
C GLU A 192 -15.29 -5.75 10.64
N VAL A 193 -15.39 -6.21 9.39
CA VAL A 193 -15.75 -5.39 8.22
C VAL A 193 -17.25 -5.09 8.18
N GLN A 194 -18.10 -5.96 8.71
CA GLN A 194 -19.56 -5.78 8.71
C GLN A 194 -20.07 -4.88 9.85
N VAL A 195 -19.21 -4.50 10.80
CA VAL A 195 -19.60 -3.80 12.05
C VAL A 195 -19.17 -2.33 12.06
N ALA A 196 -18.47 -1.85 11.02
CA ALA A 196 -17.95 -0.48 10.89
C ALA A 196 -18.66 0.32 9.80
#